data_AF-A0A961LS18-F1
#
_entry.id   AF-A0A961LS18-F1
#
_cell.length_a   1.000
_cell.length_b   1.000
_cell.length_c   1.000
_cell.angle_alpha   90.00
_cell.angle_beta   90.00
_cell.angle_gamma   90.00
#
_symmetry.space_group_name_H-M   'P 1'
#
loop_
_entity.id
_entity.type
_entity.pdbx_description
1 polymer ?
#
loop_
_entity_poly.entity_id
_entity_poly.type
_entity_poly.pdbx_seq_one_letter_code
_entity_poly.pdbx_strand_id
1 'polypeptide(L)'
;MFAVAMAMPASAQEFSCFPSKTCGRMRNCAEAYFHLTQCGDTARDGDGDGIPCEKLCGKSLETMAARLAAQGYPSPSAPSAAQPLADFSCEPRKSCGQMLTCDEAYYHLQQCGNSQLDGNGDGIPCNSLCRNR
;
A
#
# COMPACT_ATOMS: atom_id res chain seq x y z
N MET A 1 -28.25 -24.20 -19.36
CA MET A 1 -28.38 -22.97 -18.55
C MET A 1 -27.66 -23.23 -17.23
N PHE A 2 -26.35 -22.99 -17.16
CA PHE A 2 -25.59 -23.14 -15.92
C PHE A 2 -25.43 -21.77 -15.29
N ALA A 3 -26.09 -21.57 -14.16
CA ALA A 3 -25.91 -20.40 -13.31
C ALA A 3 -24.50 -20.46 -12.72
N VAL A 4 -23.62 -19.58 -13.17
CA VAL A 4 -22.32 -19.37 -12.52
C VAL A 4 -22.59 -18.45 -11.33
N ALA A 5 -22.52 -19.02 -10.13
CA ALA A 5 -22.54 -18.27 -8.89
C ALA A 5 -21.33 -17.32 -8.89
N MET A 6 -21.60 -16.04 -9.10
CA MET A 6 -20.62 -14.97 -8.91
C MET A 6 -20.41 -14.85 -7.41
N ALA A 7 -19.31 -15.43 -6.91
CA ALA A 7 -18.84 -15.14 -5.57
C ALA A 7 -18.57 -13.63 -5.52
N MET A 8 -19.50 -12.90 -4.89
CA MET A 8 -19.35 -11.47 -4.65
C MET A 8 -18.09 -11.26 -3.81
N PRO A 9 -17.15 -10.39 -4.22
CA PRO A 9 -16.04 -10.03 -3.35
C PRO A 9 -16.64 -9.29 -2.15
N ALA A 10 -16.71 -9.98 -1.01
CA ALA A 10 -17.03 -9.34 0.25
C ALA A 10 -15.91 -8.34 0.57
N SER A 11 -16.32 -7.10 0.90
CA SER A 11 -15.50 -6.07 1.55
C SER A 11 -14.63 -5.16 0.67
N ALA A 12 -15.18 -4.62 -0.42
CA ALA A 12 -14.79 -3.28 -0.86
C ALA A 12 -15.47 -2.23 0.04
N GLN A 13 -14.97 -2.06 1.27
CA GLN A 13 -15.42 -0.92 2.08
C GLN A 13 -14.90 0.35 1.40
N GLU A 14 -15.82 1.16 0.88
CA GLU A 14 -15.56 2.42 0.18
C GLU A 14 -14.98 3.44 1.17
N PHE A 15 -13.70 3.30 1.45
CA PHE A 15 -12.98 4.24 2.28
C PHE A 15 -12.63 5.46 1.42
N SER A 16 -13.03 6.64 1.89
CA SER A 16 -12.81 7.91 1.20
C SER A 16 -11.80 8.73 1.98
N CYS A 17 -10.84 9.36 1.30
CA CYS A 17 -9.88 10.25 1.94
C CYS A 17 -10.52 11.50 2.59
N PHE A 18 -11.74 11.85 2.15
CA PHE A 18 -12.48 13.01 2.62
C PHE A 18 -13.85 12.62 3.19
N PRO A 19 -14.25 13.15 4.37
CA PRO A 19 -13.47 13.99 5.28
C PRO A 19 -12.39 13.19 6.02
N SER A 20 -11.24 13.81 6.32
CA SER A 20 -10.23 13.17 7.16
C SER A 20 -10.80 12.98 8.57
N LYS A 21 -10.68 11.74 9.07
CA LYS A 21 -11.19 11.34 10.38
C LYS A 21 -10.02 11.23 11.34
N THR A 22 -10.23 11.55 12.60
CA THR A 22 -9.26 11.27 13.67
C THR A 22 -9.36 9.81 14.12
N CYS A 23 -8.35 9.31 14.85
CA CYS A 23 -8.32 7.93 15.36
C CYS A 23 -9.57 7.52 16.16
N GLY A 24 -10.24 8.46 16.82
CA GLY A 24 -11.50 8.18 17.53
C GLY A 24 -12.74 8.04 16.63
N ARG A 25 -12.64 8.40 15.35
CA ARG A 25 -13.76 8.43 14.40
C ARG A 25 -13.66 7.38 13.28
N MET A 26 -12.52 6.69 13.20
CA MET A 26 -12.34 5.54 12.31
C MET A 26 -12.98 4.30 12.93
N ARG A 27 -13.64 3.48 12.11
CA ARG A 27 -14.40 2.34 12.62
C ARG A 27 -13.55 1.11 12.86
N ASN A 28 -12.43 0.99 12.16
CA ASN A 28 -11.60 -0.20 12.21
C ASN A 28 -10.16 0.09 11.74
N CYS A 29 -9.26 -0.88 11.95
CA CYS A 29 -7.85 -0.72 11.58
C CYS A 29 -7.65 -0.63 10.05
N ALA A 30 -8.53 -1.25 9.26
CA ALA A 30 -8.44 -1.17 7.80
C ALA A 30 -8.68 0.24 7.27
N GLU A 31 -9.66 0.96 7.82
CA GLU A 31 -9.93 2.36 7.50
C GLU A 31 -8.73 3.24 7.90
N ALA A 32 -8.14 2.99 9.07
CA ALA A 32 -6.94 3.71 9.52
C ALA A 32 -5.75 3.50 8.59
N TYR A 33 -5.52 2.24 8.19
CA TYR A 33 -4.46 1.87 7.27
C TYR A 33 -4.67 2.49 5.88
N PHE A 34 -5.89 2.44 5.34
CA PHE A 34 -6.22 3.06 4.06
C PHE A 34 -5.90 4.55 4.04
N HIS A 35 -6.24 5.28 5.08
CA HIS A 35 -5.93 6.71 5.12
C HIS A 35 -4.42 6.97 5.26
N LEU A 36 -3.67 6.13 5.96
CA LEU A 36 -2.22 6.27 6.04
C LEU A 36 -1.57 6.06 4.65
N THR A 37 -1.94 4.98 3.95
CA THR A 37 -1.28 4.58 2.69
C THR A 37 -1.84 5.25 1.46
N GLN A 38 -3.17 5.33 1.33
CA GLN A 38 -3.83 5.86 0.13
C GLN A 38 -4.04 7.38 0.20
N CYS A 39 -4.17 7.93 1.40
CA CYS A 39 -4.43 9.36 1.58
C CYS A 39 -3.21 10.13 2.12
N GLY A 40 -2.11 9.44 2.46
CA GLY A 40 -0.88 10.06 2.97
C GLY A 40 -1.06 10.73 4.34
N ASP A 41 -2.03 10.28 5.13
CA ASP A 41 -2.48 10.91 6.38
C ASP A 41 -1.53 10.48 7.54
N THR A 42 -0.24 10.78 7.41
CA THR A 42 0.83 10.37 8.35
C THR A 42 0.68 10.95 9.75
N ALA A 43 -0.14 12.00 9.92
CA ALA A 43 -0.51 12.55 11.22
C ALA A 43 -1.19 11.54 12.17
N ARG A 44 -1.57 10.35 11.67
CA ARG A 44 -2.20 9.27 12.45
C ARG A 44 -1.23 8.19 12.91
N ASP A 45 0.02 8.24 12.45
CA ASP A 45 1.14 7.37 12.83
C ASP A 45 2.13 8.22 13.65
N GLY A 46 1.82 8.39 14.94
CA GLY A 46 2.52 9.37 15.79
C GLY A 46 3.94 8.97 16.16
N ASP A 47 4.20 7.67 16.11
CA ASP A 47 5.46 7.00 16.40
C ASP A 47 6.32 6.80 15.13
N GLY A 48 5.70 6.78 13.94
CA GLY A 48 6.38 6.70 12.63
C GLY A 48 6.68 5.27 12.17
N ASP A 49 6.04 4.29 12.80
CA ASP A 49 6.29 2.86 12.66
C ASP A 49 5.44 2.23 11.53
N GLY A 50 4.67 3.05 10.80
CA GLY A 50 3.76 2.63 9.74
C GLY A 50 2.44 2.06 10.26
N ILE A 51 2.10 2.31 11.53
CA ILE A 51 0.92 1.76 12.20
C ILE A 51 -0.01 2.91 12.61
N PRO A 52 -1.03 3.23 11.80
CA PRO A 52 -1.92 4.32 12.10
C PRO A 52 -2.84 3.94 13.25
N CYS A 53 -3.05 4.88 14.17
CA CYS A 53 -3.98 4.73 15.27
C CYS A 53 -3.76 3.43 16.05
N GLU A 54 -2.63 3.32 16.76
CA GLU A 54 -2.24 2.12 17.54
C GLU A 54 -3.33 1.58 18.49
N LYS A 55 -4.26 2.44 18.94
CA LYS A 55 -5.43 2.01 19.74
C LYS A 55 -6.39 1.11 18.95
N LEU A 56 -6.51 1.31 17.64
CA LEU A 56 -7.30 0.52 16.70
C LEU A 56 -6.49 -0.62 16.09
N CYS A 57 -5.26 -0.34 15.66
CA CYS A 57 -4.42 -1.30 14.94
C CYS A 57 -3.50 -2.15 15.85
N GLY A 58 -3.23 -1.72 17.07
CA GLY A 58 -2.21 -2.30 17.94
C GLY A 58 -0.87 -1.55 17.84
N LYS A 59 0.06 -1.85 18.76
CA LYS A 59 1.36 -1.17 18.89
C LYS A 59 2.50 -1.83 18.08
N SER A 60 2.15 -2.79 17.24
CA SER A 60 3.13 -3.63 16.54
C SER A 60 2.56 -4.04 15.20
N LEU A 61 3.42 -4.08 14.18
CA LEU A 61 3.05 -4.46 12.82
C LEU A 61 2.39 -5.85 12.79
N GLU A 62 2.82 -6.75 13.66
CA GLU A 62 2.29 -8.09 13.80
C GLU A 62 0.83 -8.09 14.29
N THR A 63 0.53 -7.29 15.32
CA THR A 63 -0.84 -7.10 15.81
C THR A 63 -1.72 -6.41 14.77
N MET A 64 -1.18 -5.42 14.06
CA MET A 64 -1.88 -4.72 12.99
C MET A 64 -2.24 -5.67 11.84
N ALA A 65 -1.27 -6.46 11.36
CA ALA A 65 -1.47 -7.45 10.31
C ALA A 65 -2.51 -8.50 10.71
N ALA A 66 -2.49 -8.98 11.96
CA ALA A 66 -3.50 -9.89 12.47
C ALA A 66 -4.91 -9.26 12.46
N ARG A 67 -5.04 -7.98 12.83
CA ARG A 67 -6.33 -7.26 12.81
C ARG A 67 -6.81 -6.99 11.40
N LEU A 68 -5.92 -6.64 10.47
CA LEU A 68 -6.26 -6.46 9.05
C LEU A 68 -6.73 -7.77 8.42
N ALA A 69 -6.01 -8.87 8.71
CA ALA A 69 -6.39 -10.21 8.28
C ALA A 69 -7.76 -10.65 8.84
N ALA A 70 -8.05 -10.35 10.11
CA ALA A 70 -9.34 -10.64 10.72
C ALA A 70 -10.51 -9.85 10.09
N GLN A 71 -10.23 -8.73 9.44
CA GLN A 71 -11.21 -7.88 8.73
C GLN A 71 -11.33 -8.23 7.25
N GLY A 72 -10.61 -9.26 6.77
CA GLY A 72 -10.57 -9.62 5.35
C GLY A 72 -9.93 -8.55 4.47
N TYR A 73 -9.16 -7.62 5.06
CA TYR A 73 -8.41 -6.63 4.31
C TYR A 73 -7.12 -7.26 3.77
N PRO A 74 -6.74 -7.02 2.49
CA PRO A 74 -5.48 -7.51 1.98
C PRO A 74 -4.36 -6.98 2.88
N SER A 75 -3.50 -7.90 3.30
CA SER A 75 -2.35 -7.62 4.15
C SER A 75 -1.57 -6.40 3.63
N PRO A 76 -0.95 -5.56 4.49
CA PRO A 76 -0.07 -4.48 4.05
C PRO A 76 1.10 -4.95 3.16
N SER A 77 1.35 -6.27 3.14
CA SER A 77 2.35 -6.92 2.29
C SER A 77 1.76 -7.63 1.06
N ALA A 78 0.45 -7.60 0.88
CA ALA A 78 -0.19 -8.14 -0.30
C ALA A 78 -0.24 -7.04 -1.37
N PRO A 79 0.48 -7.18 -2.51
CA PRO A 79 0.30 -6.29 -3.63
C PRO A 79 -1.19 -6.31 -4.01
N SER A 80 -1.85 -5.17 -3.86
CA SER A 80 -3.26 -5.00 -4.21
C SER A 80 -3.46 -5.46 -5.66
N ALA A 81 -4.34 -6.43 -5.85
CA ALA A 81 -4.46 -7.15 -7.10
C ALA A 81 -4.78 -6.21 -8.29
N ALA A 82 -4.06 -6.45 -9.38
CA ALA A 82 -4.37 -6.07 -10.75
C ALA A 82 -4.17 -4.59 -11.16
N GLN A 83 -2.91 -4.19 -11.30
CA GLN A 83 -2.50 -3.66 -12.60
C GLN A 83 -1.87 -4.85 -13.36
N PRO A 84 -2.13 -5.05 -14.65
CA PRO A 84 -1.41 -6.07 -15.41
C PRO A 84 0.08 -5.81 -15.20
N LEU A 85 0.80 -6.82 -14.71
CA LEU A 85 2.24 -6.89 -14.88
C LEU A 85 2.48 -6.74 -16.39
N ALA A 86 2.68 -5.51 -16.84
CA ALA A 86 3.52 -5.30 -17.99
C ALA A 86 4.82 -6.04 -17.70
N ASP A 87 5.40 -6.59 -18.76
CA ASP A 87 6.56 -7.47 -18.84
C ASP A 87 7.83 -6.87 -18.18
N PHE A 88 7.75 -6.55 -16.88
CA PHE A 88 8.81 -5.92 -16.11
C PHE A 88 9.76 -7.03 -15.68
N SER A 89 10.92 -7.07 -16.33
CA SER A 89 11.96 -8.05 -16.05
C SER A 89 13.03 -7.43 -15.17
N CYS A 90 13.53 -8.18 -14.18
CA CYS A 90 14.58 -7.71 -13.28
C CYS A 90 15.92 -7.47 -13.98
N GLU A 91 16.09 -8.06 -15.16
CA GLU A 91 17.28 -7.98 -15.97
C GLU A 91 16.97 -7.32 -17.33
N PRO A 92 17.77 -6.33 -17.76
CA PRO A 92 18.89 -5.71 -17.04
C PRO A 92 18.43 -4.83 -15.86
N ARG A 93 19.29 -4.64 -14.85
CA ARG A 93 19.10 -3.66 -13.76
C ARG A 93 19.01 -2.26 -14.36
N LYS A 94 17.79 -1.75 -14.50
CA LYS A 94 17.52 -0.40 -15.00
C LYS A 94 17.77 0.63 -13.90
N SER A 95 18.25 1.80 -14.29
CA SER A 95 18.32 3.00 -13.45
C SER A 95 17.11 3.92 -13.72
N CYS A 96 16.90 4.96 -12.91
CA CYS A 96 15.75 5.86 -13.07
C CYS A 96 15.61 6.52 -14.45
N GLY A 97 16.71 6.75 -15.17
CA GLY A 97 16.67 7.27 -16.54
C GLY A 97 16.28 6.23 -17.60
N GLN A 98 16.25 4.95 -17.26
CA GLN A 98 15.87 3.84 -18.15
C GLN A 98 14.44 3.33 -17.88
N MET A 99 13.78 3.89 -16.87
CA MET A 99 12.43 3.54 -16.47
C MET A 99 11.46 4.61 -16.94
N LEU A 100 10.31 4.17 -17.45
CA LEU A 100 9.31 5.05 -18.07
C LEU A 100 8.13 5.34 -17.14
N THR A 101 7.92 4.50 -16.12
CA THR A 101 6.76 4.61 -15.22
C THR A 101 7.17 4.40 -13.77
N CYS A 102 6.43 5.04 -12.86
CA CYS A 102 6.61 4.87 -11.42
C CYS A 102 6.35 3.40 -11.00
N ASP A 103 5.36 2.74 -11.61
CA ASP A 103 5.06 1.33 -11.37
C ASP A 103 6.23 0.38 -11.73
N GLU A 104 6.92 0.61 -12.87
CA GLU A 104 8.15 -0.15 -13.21
C GLU A 104 9.24 0.07 -12.15
N ALA A 105 9.39 1.31 -11.65
CA ALA A 105 10.38 1.63 -10.63
C ALA A 105 10.10 0.92 -9.29
N TYR A 106 8.84 0.86 -8.87
CA TYR A 106 8.41 0.08 -7.69
C TYR A 106 8.64 -1.41 -7.85
N TYR A 107 8.35 -1.96 -9.03
CA TYR A 107 8.62 -3.36 -9.33
C TYR A 107 10.11 -3.69 -9.16
N HIS A 108 11.01 -2.90 -9.75
CA HIS A 108 12.44 -3.15 -9.62
C HIS A 108 12.97 -2.92 -8.19
N LEU A 109 12.41 -1.99 -7.42
CA LEU A 109 12.80 -1.76 -6.03
C LEU A 109 12.38 -2.95 -5.14
N GLN A 110 11.11 -3.36 -5.21
CA GLN A 110 10.53 -4.36 -4.31
C GLN A 110 10.76 -5.80 -4.76
N GLN A 111 10.57 -6.09 -6.05
CA GLN A 111 10.64 -7.47 -6.59
C GLN A 111 12.06 -7.84 -6.98
N CYS A 112 12.83 -6.88 -7.51
CA CYS A 112 14.20 -7.12 -7.99
C CYS A 112 15.29 -6.67 -7.01
N GLY A 113 14.92 -6.08 -5.86
CA GLY A 113 15.84 -5.61 -4.83
C GLY A 113 16.77 -4.49 -5.30
N ASN A 114 16.31 -3.62 -6.20
CA ASN A 114 17.10 -2.53 -6.76
C ASN A 114 17.02 -1.26 -5.89
N SER A 115 17.60 -1.34 -4.69
CA SER A 115 17.67 -0.23 -3.72
C SER A 115 18.37 1.03 -4.25
N GLN A 116 19.14 0.94 -5.34
CA GLN A 116 19.76 2.11 -5.98
C GLN A 116 18.75 3.11 -6.56
N LEU A 117 17.49 2.69 -6.74
CA LEU A 117 16.41 3.56 -7.24
C LEU A 117 15.87 4.48 -6.15
N ASP A 118 15.97 4.10 -4.87
CA ASP A 118 15.48 4.84 -3.71
C ASP A 118 16.64 5.52 -2.99
N GLY A 119 17.23 6.52 -3.63
CA GLY A 119 18.46 7.17 -3.16
C GLY A 119 18.33 7.89 -1.81
N ASN A 120 17.11 8.25 -1.40
CA ASN A 120 16.81 8.90 -0.12
C ASN A 120 16.22 7.95 0.93
N GLY A 121 15.99 6.67 0.61
CA GLY A 121 15.55 5.66 1.57
C GLY A 121 14.11 5.86 2.07
N ASP A 122 13.26 6.52 1.30
CA ASP A 122 11.89 6.86 1.68
C ASP A 122 10.89 5.79 1.19
N GLY A 123 11.39 4.73 0.55
CA GLY A 123 10.57 3.69 -0.07
C GLY A 123 9.97 4.09 -1.41
N ILE A 124 10.28 5.29 -1.91
CA ILE A 124 9.80 5.82 -3.20
C ILE A 124 10.94 5.77 -4.23
N PRO A 125 10.93 4.80 -5.15
CA PRO A 125 11.97 4.71 -6.17
C PRO A 125 11.82 5.84 -7.19
N CYS A 126 12.95 6.34 -7.69
CA CYS A 126 13.00 7.31 -8.76
C CYS A 126 12.10 8.52 -8.50
N ASN A 127 12.52 9.36 -7.57
CA ASN A 127 11.86 10.61 -7.18
C ASN A 127 11.34 11.43 -8.38
N SER A 128 12.09 11.50 -9.48
CA SER A 128 11.67 12.22 -10.70
C SER A 128 10.48 11.60 -11.44
N LEU A 129 10.24 10.30 -11.30
CA LEU A 129 9.12 9.57 -11.90
C LEU A 129 7.93 9.46 -10.94
N CYS A 130 8.19 9.29 -9.64
CA CYS A 130 7.17 8.97 -8.64
C CYS A 130 6.68 10.14 -7.77
N ARG A 131 7.41 11.26 -7.68
CA ARG A 131 7.06 12.37 -6.75
C ARG A 131 6.08 13.39 -7.31
N ASN A 132 5.80 13.35 -8.61
CA ASN A 132 4.99 14.37 -9.29
C ASN A 132 3.76 13.77 -9.98
N ARG A 133 3.29 12.62 -9.49
CA ARG A 133 2.11 11.87 -9.95
C ARG A 133 1.12 11.77 -8.80
#